data_AF-A0A835PAD7-F1
#
_entry.id   AF-A0A835PAD7-F1
#
_cell.length_a   1.000
_cell.length_b   1.000
_cell.length_c   1.000
_cell.angle_alpha   90.00
_cell.angle_beta   90.00
_cell.angle_gamma   90.00
#
_symmetry.space_group_name_H-M   'P 1'
#
loop_
_entity.id
_entity.type
_entity.pdbx_description
1 polymer ?
#
loop_
_entity_poly.entity_id
_entity_poly.type
_entity_poly.pdbx_seq_one_letter_code
_entity_poly.pdbx_strand_id
1 'polypeptide(L)'
;MGIQRSLLLLWVMALCWSSSTAYNVLFTGETLANQSSIGFPEKGSFVMQLDCNLVLYNENGVPLFHTNTAGFGRRNCILSFTNNGRLVVRTPAGRTLWQSPNFNSPIGDYAAVFRPDGDVAIYGPVVWSSFARGESMETAQKQQQQPEATGEVQELLGNRPMYNNMLFSGQILSGNRSIKDLSSLEVTNDCQLLLTVESGLRIVLGGLKGEDCFARLNFRGQLTLLDDTYAHKLAWPTTANPTRGEYVLILRGSAALIYGPLAWSTNVRGVPNPQAIVNLMLPSDAKK
;
A
#
# COMPACT_ATOMS: atom_id res chain seq x y z
N MET A 1 3.64 -57.88 43.19
CA MET A 1 4.57 -57.38 42.15
C MET A 1 3.94 -57.73 40.81
N GLY A 2 3.31 -56.87 40.03
CA GLY A 2 3.50 -55.44 39.80
C GLY A 2 3.58 -55.25 38.28
N ILE A 3 2.51 -55.57 37.54
CA ILE A 3 2.47 -55.38 36.08
C ILE A 3 1.90 -53.98 35.84
N GLN A 4 2.79 -52.98 35.79
CA GLN A 4 2.43 -51.64 35.38
C GLN A 4 2.12 -51.62 33.88
N ARG A 5 0.85 -51.40 33.56
CA ARG A 5 0.42 -50.82 32.28
C ARG A 5 0.79 -49.34 32.32
N SER A 6 1.76 -48.93 31.51
CA SER A 6 2.02 -47.51 31.25
C SER A 6 1.95 -47.27 29.75
N LEU A 7 0.76 -46.92 29.28
CA LEU A 7 0.59 -46.09 28.09
C LEU A 7 1.18 -44.71 28.41
N LEU A 8 2.21 -44.28 27.69
CA LEU A 8 2.55 -42.86 27.60
C LEU A 8 2.19 -42.35 26.21
N LEU A 9 1.22 -41.44 26.18
CA LEU A 9 0.76 -40.70 25.02
C LEU A 9 1.94 -39.94 24.38
N LEU A 10 2.19 -40.21 23.10
CA LEU A 10 2.96 -39.31 22.22
C LEU A 10 2.14 -38.04 22.01
N TRP A 11 2.44 -36.99 22.79
CA TRP A 11 2.01 -35.62 22.50
C TRP A 11 2.79 -35.14 21.27
N VAL A 12 2.20 -35.30 20.09
CA VAL A 12 2.62 -34.56 18.90
C VAL A 12 2.21 -33.11 19.15
N MET A 13 3.13 -32.31 19.70
CA MET A 13 3.07 -30.86 19.62
C MET A 13 3.23 -30.50 18.14
N ALA A 14 2.11 -30.56 17.40
CA ALA A 14 1.98 -29.86 16.14
C ALA A 14 2.10 -28.38 16.49
N LEU A 15 3.33 -27.87 16.47
CA LEU A 15 3.59 -26.45 16.31
C LEU A 15 2.93 -26.10 14.98
N CYS A 16 1.70 -25.63 15.06
CA CYS A 16 1.07 -24.93 13.96
C CYS A 16 1.96 -23.70 13.77
N TRP A 17 2.91 -23.80 12.85
CA TRP A 17 3.58 -22.63 12.33
C TRP A 17 2.46 -21.92 11.58
N SER A 18 1.72 -21.06 12.28
CA SER A 18 0.95 -20.02 11.62
C SER A 18 1.99 -19.16 10.95
N SER A 19 2.37 -19.52 9.72
CA SER A 19 2.99 -18.59 8.79
C SER A 19 1.96 -17.49 8.61
N SER A 20 2.02 -16.47 9.47
CA SER A 20 1.35 -15.21 9.21
C SER A 20 2.03 -14.70 7.96
N THR A 21 1.37 -14.84 6.81
CA THR A 21 1.58 -13.88 5.74
C THR A 21 1.30 -12.54 6.40
N ALA A 22 2.36 -11.75 6.59
CA ALA A 22 2.26 -10.45 7.21
C ALA A 22 1.37 -9.60 6.30
N TYR A 23 0.10 -9.46 6.66
CA TYR A 23 -0.85 -8.65 5.95
C TYR A 23 -0.49 -7.20 6.26
N ASN A 24 0.15 -6.49 5.35
CA ASN A 24 0.62 -5.12 5.55
C ASN A 24 -0.31 -4.07 4.94
N VAL A 25 -1.47 -4.50 4.45
CA VAL A 25 -2.49 -3.65 3.83
C VAL A 25 -3.85 -3.95 4.43
N LEU A 26 -4.73 -2.98 4.49
CA LEU A 26 -6.15 -3.16 4.68
C LEU A 26 -6.86 -2.50 3.50
N PHE A 27 -7.67 -3.24 2.75
CA PHE A 27 -8.42 -2.71 1.61
C PHE A 27 -9.81 -2.22 2.01
N THR A 28 -10.38 -1.35 1.19
CA THR A 28 -11.76 -0.87 1.39
C THR A 28 -12.74 -2.03 1.59
N GLY A 29 -13.61 -1.90 2.61
CA GLY A 29 -14.59 -2.91 2.99
C GLY A 29 -14.05 -3.96 3.97
N GLU A 30 -12.73 -4.06 4.13
CA GLU A 30 -12.13 -4.97 5.10
C GLU A 30 -12.17 -4.39 6.52
N THR A 31 -12.01 -5.31 7.47
CA THR A 31 -11.99 -4.99 8.89
C THR A 31 -10.80 -5.65 9.55
N LEU A 32 -10.09 -4.90 10.40
CA LEU A 32 -9.11 -5.45 11.31
C LEU A 32 -9.83 -5.81 12.62
N ALA A 33 -9.91 -7.12 12.89
CA ALA A 33 -10.58 -7.65 14.05
C ALA A 33 -9.84 -7.32 15.35
N ASN A 34 -10.52 -7.54 16.48
CA ASN A 34 -9.92 -7.37 17.79
C ASN A 34 -8.68 -8.27 17.95
N GLN A 35 -7.63 -7.75 18.60
CA GLN A 35 -6.31 -8.36 18.76
C GLN A 35 -5.57 -8.71 17.46
N SER A 36 -6.07 -8.27 16.31
CA SER A 36 -5.42 -8.45 15.01
C SER A 36 -4.59 -7.22 14.66
N SER A 37 -3.60 -7.42 13.79
CA SER A 37 -2.69 -6.36 13.36
C SER A 37 -2.33 -6.45 11.89
N ILE A 38 -2.04 -5.29 11.28
CA ILE A 38 -1.24 -5.21 10.05
C ILE A 38 0.17 -4.74 10.40
N GLY A 39 1.18 -5.12 9.63
CA GLY A 39 2.55 -4.65 9.82
C GLY A 39 3.58 -5.71 9.50
N PHE A 40 4.80 -5.49 10.00
CA PHE A 40 5.94 -6.39 9.79
C PHE A 40 6.63 -6.65 11.13
N PRO A 41 6.91 -7.90 11.50
CA PRO A 41 7.61 -8.21 12.75
C PRO A 41 8.88 -7.37 12.96
N GLU A 42 9.64 -7.08 11.90
CA GLU A 42 10.88 -6.30 11.95
C GLU A 42 10.71 -4.77 11.93
N LYS A 43 9.49 -4.24 11.74
CA LYS A 43 9.22 -2.79 11.70
C LYS A 43 8.18 -2.31 12.71
N GLY A 44 7.37 -3.22 13.24
CA GLY A 44 6.27 -2.88 14.13
C GLY A 44 4.91 -3.26 13.56
N SER A 45 3.86 -2.80 14.24
CA SER A 45 2.50 -3.28 13.99
C SER A 45 1.46 -2.23 14.29
N PHE A 46 0.38 -2.24 13.51
CA PHE A 46 -0.81 -1.44 13.72
C PHE A 46 -1.93 -2.36 14.20
N VAL A 47 -2.28 -2.24 15.48
CA VAL A 47 -3.02 -3.26 16.24
C VAL A 47 -4.33 -2.70 16.76
N MET A 48 -5.42 -3.41 16.51
CA MET A 48 -6.71 -3.16 17.15
C MET A 48 -6.77 -3.90 18.48
N GLN A 49 -6.52 -3.22 19.60
CA GLN A 49 -6.37 -3.85 20.91
C GLN A 49 -7.70 -4.28 21.56
N LEU A 50 -7.60 -5.14 22.57
CA LEU A 50 -8.73 -5.71 23.32
C LEU A 50 -9.57 -4.64 24.04
N ASP A 51 -8.92 -3.59 24.51
CA ASP A 51 -9.51 -2.45 25.22
C ASP A 51 -10.17 -1.42 24.30
N CYS A 52 -10.26 -1.72 22.99
CA CYS A 52 -10.77 -0.84 21.95
C CYS A 52 -9.86 0.33 21.58
N ASN A 53 -8.58 0.32 21.94
CA ASN A 53 -7.59 1.26 21.44
C ASN A 53 -6.93 0.75 20.15
N LEU A 54 -6.83 1.59 19.13
CA LEU A 54 -6.07 1.28 17.92
C LEU A 54 -4.71 1.94 18.03
N VAL A 55 -3.63 1.15 17.96
CA VAL A 55 -2.28 1.60 18.30
C VAL A 55 -1.29 1.19 17.21
N LEU A 56 -0.42 2.12 16.82
CA LEU A 56 0.76 1.85 16.01
C LEU A 56 1.97 1.71 16.93
N TYR A 57 2.61 0.56 16.88
CA TYR A 57 3.86 0.24 17.56
C TYR A 57 5.02 0.21 16.58
N ASN A 58 6.20 0.64 17.03
CA ASN A 58 7.45 0.35 16.33
C ASN A 58 7.95 -1.07 16.60
N GLU A 59 9.09 -1.44 16.02
CA GLU A 59 9.73 -2.75 16.17
C GLU A 59 10.10 -3.11 17.62
N ASN A 60 10.26 -2.11 18.49
CA ASN A 60 10.58 -2.30 19.91
C ASN A 60 9.33 -2.33 20.80
N GLY A 61 8.12 -2.32 20.22
CA GLY A 61 6.87 -2.29 20.99
C GLY A 61 6.56 -0.94 21.63
N VAL A 62 7.22 0.15 21.20
CA VAL A 62 6.93 1.51 21.68
C VAL A 62 5.74 2.07 20.89
N PRO A 63 4.68 2.57 21.57
CA PRO A 63 3.54 3.17 20.89
C PRO A 63 3.94 4.52 20.26
N LEU A 64 3.73 4.66 18.96
CA LEU A 64 4.01 5.88 18.20
C LEU A 64 2.74 6.69 17.90
N PHE A 65 1.60 6.03 17.76
CA PHE A 65 0.29 6.64 17.55
C PHE A 65 -0.80 5.81 18.23
N HIS A 66 -1.85 6.46 18.73
CA HIS A 66 -3.01 5.78 19.28
C HIS A 66 -4.29 6.62 19.14
N THR A 67 -5.44 5.96 19.09
CA THR A 67 -6.75 6.62 18.92
C THR A 67 -7.35 7.16 20.21
N ASN A 68 -6.75 6.88 21.37
CA ASN A 68 -7.28 7.25 22.70
C ASN A 68 -8.67 6.69 22.97
N THR A 69 -8.96 5.47 22.48
CA THR A 69 -10.28 4.84 22.60
C THR A 69 -10.34 3.71 23.64
N ALA A 70 -9.26 3.52 24.40
CA ALA A 70 -9.17 2.54 25.48
C ALA A 70 -10.32 2.68 26.49
N GLY A 71 -11.05 1.59 26.77
CA GLY A 71 -12.13 1.54 27.75
C GLY A 71 -13.44 2.21 27.33
N PHE A 72 -13.48 2.93 26.19
CA PHE A 72 -14.72 3.51 25.67
C PHE A 72 -15.62 2.48 24.99
N GLY A 73 -15.10 1.31 24.67
CA GLY A 73 -15.87 0.11 24.32
C GLY A 73 -15.81 -0.94 25.43
N ARG A 74 -16.73 -1.91 25.44
CA ARG A 74 -16.69 -3.02 26.41
C ARG A 74 -15.51 -3.95 26.10
N ARG A 75 -15.55 -4.62 24.94
CA ARG A 75 -14.52 -5.48 24.31
C ARG A 75 -14.87 -5.66 22.82
N ASN A 76 -13.98 -6.31 22.06
CA ASN A 76 -14.22 -6.77 20.68
C ASN A 76 -14.49 -5.64 19.67
N CYS A 77 -13.91 -4.45 19.89
CA CYS A 77 -13.96 -3.41 18.87
C CYS A 77 -13.15 -3.82 17.64
N ILE A 78 -13.59 -3.32 16.50
CA ILE A 78 -12.97 -3.54 15.20
C ILE A 78 -12.54 -2.20 14.61
N LEU A 79 -11.55 -2.25 13.73
CA LEU A 79 -11.26 -1.16 12.81
C LEU A 79 -11.88 -1.51 11.45
N SER A 80 -12.75 -0.67 10.93
CA SER A 80 -13.32 -0.78 9.58
C SER A 80 -12.67 0.23 8.64
N PHE A 81 -12.46 -0.15 7.38
CA PHE A 81 -11.96 0.76 6.36
C PHE A 81 -13.01 1.06 5.30
N THR A 82 -13.39 2.33 5.20
CA THR A 82 -14.54 2.76 4.38
C THR A 82 -14.16 3.08 2.94
N ASN A 83 -15.16 3.06 2.05
CA ASN A 83 -15.03 3.40 0.63
C ASN A 83 -14.85 4.91 0.35
N ASN A 84 -14.63 5.72 1.37
CA ASN A 84 -14.20 7.12 1.25
C ASN A 84 -12.87 7.36 1.96
N GLY A 85 -12.05 6.30 2.08
CA GLY A 85 -10.68 6.41 2.58
C GLY A 85 -10.58 6.75 4.06
N ARG A 86 -11.46 6.22 4.92
CA ARG A 86 -11.40 6.46 6.37
C ARG A 86 -11.25 5.18 7.17
N LEU A 87 -10.35 5.24 8.14
CA LEU A 87 -10.25 4.26 9.21
C LEU A 87 -11.25 4.62 10.30
N VAL A 88 -12.08 3.67 10.72
CA VAL A 88 -13.12 3.88 11.73
C VAL A 88 -13.06 2.79 12.79
N VAL A 89 -12.80 3.17 14.04
CA VAL A 89 -12.89 2.25 15.19
C VAL A 89 -14.35 2.19 15.64
N ARG A 90 -14.92 0.98 15.69
CA ARG A 90 -16.31 0.75 16.06
C ARG A 90 -16.45 -0.31 17.14
N THR A 91 -17.47 -0.14 17.99
CA THR A 91 -17.91 -1.20 18.90
C THR A 91 -18.66 -2.30 18.12
N PRO A 92 -18.85 -3.50 18.71
CA PRO A 92 -19.68 -4.55 18.10
C PRO A 92 -21.12 -4.12 17.78
N ALA A 93 -21.66 -3.15 18.52
CA ALA A 93 -23.00 -2.59 18.29
C ALA A 93 -23.02 -1.49 17.19
N GLY A 94 -21.91 -1.27 16.49
CA GLY A 94 -21.80 -0.28 15.40
C GLY A 94 -21.54 1.16 15.85
N ARG A 95 -21.41 1.43 17.16
CA ARG A 95 -21.08 2.79 17.64
C ARG A 95 -19.65 3.13 17.26
N THR A 96 -19.48 4.27 16.60
CA THR A 96 -18.15 4.82 16.26
C THR A 96 -17.48 5.39 17.50
N LEU A 97 -16.24 4.97 17.77
CA LEU A 97 -15.39 5.48 18.85
C LEU A 97 -14.38 6.50 18.33
N TRP A 98 -13.84 6.26 17.13
CA TRP A 98 -12.89 7.15 16.49
C TRP A 98 -12.97 6.99 14.97
N GLN A 99 -12.60 8.04 14.26
CA GLN A 99 -12.50 8.05 12.80
C GLN A 99 -11.31 8.91 12.38
N SER A 100 -10.54 8.45 11.39
CA SER A 100 -9.50 9.27 10.78
C SER A 100 -10.12 10.52 10.12
N PRO A 101 -9.36 11.62 10.00
CA PRO A 101 -9.75 12.76 9.17
C PRO A 101 -10.17 12.30 7.76
N ASN A 102 -11.13 13.02 7.19
CA ASN A 102 -11.55 12.87 5.79
C ASN A 102 -11.34 14.21 5.10
N PHE A 103 -10.54 14.23 4.05
CA PHE A 103 -10.21 15.45 3.31
C PHE A 103 -10.97 15.50 1.99
N ASN A 104 -12.30 15.37 2.08
CA ASN A 104 -13.20 15.30 0.93
C ASN A 104 -12.83 14.20 -0.08
N SER A 105 -12.32 13.08 0.43
CA SER A 105 -11.98 11.92 -0.38
C SER A 105 -13.25 11.37 -1.06
N PRO A 106 -13.27 11.21 -2.39
CA PRO A 106 -14.44 10.71 -3.12
C PRO A 106 -14.74 9.25 -2.77
N ILE A 107 -15.92 8.76 -3.16
CA ILE A 107 -16.21 7.33 -3.05
C ILE A 107 -15.34 6.55 -4.05
N GLY A 108 -14.71 5.47 -3.60
CA GLY A 108 -13.88 4.61 -4.41
C GLY A 108 -13.16 3.53 -3.60
N ASP A 109 -12.23 2.84 -4.24
CA ASP A 109 -11.39 1.82 -3.60
C ASP A 109 -10.09 2.44 -3.09
N TYR A 110 -9.80 2.21 -1.81
CA TYR A 110 -8.62 2.71 -1.09
C TYR A 110 -7.82 1.56 -0.49
N ALA A 111 -6.55 1.84 -0.19
CA ALA A 111 -5.64 0.96 0.55
C ALA A 111 -5.03 1.69 1.76
N ALA A 112 -5.17 1.11 2.95
CA ALA A 112 -4.45 1.54 4.14
C ALA A 112 -3.21 0.64 4.29
N VAL A 113 -2.02 1.23 4.19
CA VAL A 113 -0.75 0.52 4.04
C VAL A 113 0.14 0.79 5.25
N PHE A 114 0.63 -0.28 5.87
CA PHE A 114 1.77 -0.20 6.77
C PHE A 114 3.04 -0.10 5.91
N ARG A 115 3.69 1.06 5.94
CA ARG A 115 4.82 1.39 5.07
C ARG A 115 6.16 0.89 5.62
N PRO A 116 7.20 0.79 4.77
CA PRO A 116 8.56 0.44 5.20
C PRO A 116 9.22 1.38 6.20
N ASP A 117 8.75 2.61 6.28
CA ASP A 117 9.18 3.57 7.28
C ASP A 117 8.39 3.46 8.60
N GLY A 118 7.50 2.49 8.75
CA GLY A 118 6.72 2.27 9.98
C GLY A 118 5.60 3.28 10.19
N ASP A 119 5.25 4.09 9.17
CA ASP A 119 4.03 4.90 9.17
C ASP A 119 2.85 4.09 8.60
N VAL A 120 1.63 4.42 9.01
CA VAL A 120 0.41 3.89 8.38
C VAL A 120 -0.22 4.99 7.53
N ALA A 121 -0.43 4.70 6.25
CA ALA A 121 -0.88 5.66 5.26
C ALA A 121 -2.05 5.15 4.44
N ILE A 122 -3.00 6.02 4.11
CA ILE A 122 -4.15 5.74 3.24
C ILE A 122 -3.87 6.31 1.86
N TYR A 123 -3.90 5.45 0.84
CA TYR A 123 -3.79 5.82 -0.56
C TYR A 123 -5.11 5.56 -1.27
N GLY A 124 -5.56 6.51 -2.08
CA GLY A 124 -6.65 6.27 -3.00
C GLY A 124 -7.33 7.53 -3.54
N PRO A 125 -8.37 7.36 -4.38
CA PRO A 125 -8.90 6.06 -4.81
C PRO A 125 -7.96 5.33 -5.80
N VAL A 126 -8.34 4.14 -6.25
CA VAL A 126 -7.67 3.47 -7.38
C VAL A 126 -7.75 4.37 -8.60
N VAL A 127 -6.59 4.61 -9.23
CA VAL A 127 -6.47 5.44 -10.43
C VAL A 127 -6.04 4.64 -11.66
N TRP A 128 -5.60 3.40 -11.50
CA TRP A 128 -5.30 2.51 -12.62
C TRP A 128 -5.35 1.04 -12.16
N SER A 129 -5.71 0.14 -13.08
CA SER A 129 -5.72 -1.31 -12.86
C SER A 129 -5.28 -2.03 -14.13
N SER A 130 -4.54 -3.14 -13.97
CA SER A 130 -4.11 -4.01 -15.06
C SER A 130 -5.27 -4.70 -15.80
N PHE A 131 -6.47 -4.72 -15.22
CA PHE A 131 -7.68 -5.30 -15.82
C PHE A 131 -8.86 -4.34 -15.76
N ALA A 132 -8.66 -3.08 -16.13
CA ALA A 132 -9.77 -2.16 -16.32
C ALA A 132 -10.84 -2.84 -17.22
N ARG A 133 -12.01 -3.06 -16.63
CA ARG A 133 -13.15 -3.77 -17.20
C ARG A 133 -13.71 -2.90 -18.34
N GLY A 134 -13.28 -3.15 -19.58
CA GLY A 134 -14.01 -2.72 -20.79
C GLY A 134 -14.05 -1.23 -21.10
N GLU A 135 -12.97 -0.47 -20.93
CA GLU A 135 -12.82 0.83 -21.59
C GLU A 135 -11.49 0.90 -22.36
N SER A 136 -11.57 1.46 -23.56
CA SER A 136 -10.66 1.30 -24.68
C SER A 136 -9.25 1.85 -24.44
N MET A 137 -8.26 0.96 -24.57
CA MET A 137 -6.84 1.29 -24.71
C MET A 137 -6.54 1.85 -26.11
N GLU A 138 -7.04 3.04 -26.44
CA GLU A 138 -6.81 3.66 -27.77
C GLU A 138 -6.30 5.11 -27.74
N THR A 139 -5.84 5.66 -26.61
CA THR A 139 -5.38 7.08 -26.60
C THR A 139 -4.02 7.38 -25.94
N ALA A 140 -3.20 6.38 -25.59
CA ALA A 140 -1.93 6.63 -24.88
C ALA A 140 -0.69 6.88 -25.77
N GLN A 141 -0.84 7.17 -27.07
CA GLN A 141 0.29 7.27 -28.00
C GLN A 141 0.76 8.69 -28.37
N LYS A 142 0.27 9.76 -27.73
CA LYS A 142 0.80 11.10 -27.99
C LYS A 142 0.98 11.91 -26.72
N GLN A 143 2.21 11.91 -26.20
CA GLN A 143 2.80 13.04 -25.45
C GLN A 143 4.31 12.78 -25.24
N GLN A 144 5.10 13.17 -26.24
CA GLN A 144 6.50 13.56 -26.07
C GLN A 144 6.53 15.04 -25.67
N GLN A 145 7.19 15.35 -24.55
CA GLN A 145 8.21 16.39 -24.33
C GLN A 145 8.25 16.81 -22.85
N GLN A 146 9.46 16.92 -22.32
CA GLN A 146 9.86 17.27 -20.95
C GLN A 146 9.80 18.79 -20.70
N PRO A 147 9.93 19.26 -19.44
CA PRO A 147 11.28 19.64 -18.99
C PRO A 147 11.65 19.16 -17.58
N GLU A 148 12.96 19.21 -17.35
CA GLU A 148 13.77 18.69 -16.25
C GLU A 148 13.40 19.23 -14.87
N ALA A 149 13.73 18.46 -13.83
CA ALA A 149 13.93 18.98 -12.49
C ALA A 149 15.36 18.66 -12.07
N THR A 150 16.10 19.73 -11.80
CA THR A 150 17.47 19.82 -11.29
C THR A 150 17.63 19.09 -9.95
N GLY A 151 18.84 18.57 -9.74
CA GLY A 151 19.23 17.77 -8.59
C GLY A 151 18.98 18.44 -7.24
N GLU A 152 18.80 17.56 -6.25
CA GLU A 152 18.69 17.73 -4.78
C GLU A 152 17.43 17.09 -4.17
N VAL A 153 17.08 15.85 -4.57
CA VAL A 153 16.25 14.95 -3.73
C VAL A 153 16.67 13.47 -3.91
N GLN A 154 17.95 13.20 -4.18
CA GLN A 154 18.41 11.82 -4.43
C GLN A 154 18.70 11.04 -3.14
N GLU A 155 18.89 11.71 -2.00
CA GLU A 155 19.49 11.06 -0.81
C GLU A 155 18.49 10.59 0.26
N LEU A 156 17.22 11.01 0.21
CA LEU A 156 16.19 10.59 1.18
C LEU A 156 15.20 9.53 0.66
N LEU A 157 15.26 9.18 -0.63
CA LEU A 157 14.32 8.24 -1.27
C LEU A 157 14.98 6.95 -1.79
N GLY A 158 16.31 6.93 -1.94
CA GLY A 158 17.07 5.79 -2.49
C GLY A 158 17.19 4.56 -1.60
N ASN A 159 16.86 4.67 -0.30
CA ASN A 159 17.04 3.59 0.68
C ASN A 159 15.73 3.04 1.28
N ARG A 160 14.55 3.33 0.69
CA ARG A 160 13.33 2.66 1.14
C ARG A 160 13.34 1.21 0.65
N PRO A 161 13.40 0.19 1.54
CA PRO A 161 13.35 -1.20 1.10
C PRO A 161 12.03 -1.40 0.34
N MET A 162 12.13 -1.94 -0.87
CA MET A 162 10.95 -2.45 -1.57
C MET A 162 10.43 -3.63 -0.75
N TYR A 163 9.15 -3.61 -0.40
CA TYR A 163 8.49 -4.82 0.08
C TYR A 163 7.99 -5.62 -1.09
N ASN A 164 7.99 -6.92 -0.89
CA ASN A 164 7.73 -7.88 -1.95
C ASN A 164 6.43 -7.56 -2.68
N ASN A 165 5.36 -7.03 -2.08
CA ASN A 165 4.09 -6.81 -2.77
C ASN A 165 3.81 -5.39 -3.30
N MET A 166 4.75 -4.44 -3.21
CA MET A 166 4.46 -3.01 -3.50
C MET A 166 5.57 -2.25 -4.22
N LEU A 167 5.14 -1.23 -4.99
CA LEU A 167 6.01 -0.23 -5.61
C LEU A 167 5.49 1.17 -5.28
N PHE A 168 6.26 1.96 -4.52
CA PHE A 168 5.92 3.35 -4.19
C PHE A 168 6.40 4.33 -5.26
N SER A 169 5.82 5.53 -5.26
CA SER A 169 6.29 6.63 -6.10
C SER A 169 7.78 6.91 -5.90
N GLY A 170 8.51 7.02 -7.02
CA GLY A 170 9.95 7.22 -7.03
C GLY A 170 10.77 5.93 -7.06
N GLN A 171 10.19 4.78 -6.66
CA GLN A 171 10.87 3.49 -6.71
C GLN A 171 10.88 2.91 -8.14
N ILE A 172 11.86 2.03 -8.37
CA ILE A 172 12.13 1.41 -9.66
C ILE A 172 12.11 -0.11 -9.50
N LEU A 173 11.45 -0.78 -10.45
CA LEU A 173 11.45 -2.22 -10.65
C LEU A 173 12.36 -2.54 -11.85
N SER A 174 13.49 -3.19 -11.59
CA SER A 174 14.51 -3.52 -12.60
C SER A 174 15.28 -4.78 -12.22
N GLY A 175 15.94 -5.41 -13.19
CA GLY A 175 16.98 -6.44 -12.99
C GLY A 175 16.58 -7.59 -12.05
N ASN A 176 15.88 -8.61 -12.57
CA ASN A 176 15.37 -9.78 -11.83
C ASN A 176 14.53 -9.49 -10.57
N ARG A 177 14.29 -8.22 -10.25
CA ARG A 177 13.38 -7.83 -9.17
C ARG A 177 11.96 -7.93 -9.68
N SER A 178 11.13 -8.51 -8.84
CA SER A 178 9.71 -8.64 -9.06
C SER A 178 9.01 -8.24 -7.77
N ILE A 179 7.91 -7.53 -7.86
CA ILE A 179 6.97 -7.51 -6.74
C ILE A 179 6.12 -8.80 -6.82
N LYS A 180 5.97 -9.50 -5.70
CA LYS A 180 5.26 -10.77 -5.52
C LYS A 180 4.27 -10.69 -4.36
N ASP A 181 3.10 -11.27 -4.61
CA ASP A 181 2.08 -11.69 -3.65
C ASP A 181 1.55 -13.06 -4.13
N LEU A 182 0.24 -13.25 -4.31
CA LEU A 182 -0.31 -14.37 -5.07
C LEU A 182 -0.05 -14.24 -6.58
N SER A 183 0.19 -13.02 -7.06
CA SER A 183 0.65 -12.70 -8.40
C SER A 183 2.05 -12.10 -8.35
N SER A 184 2.72 -11.96 -9.49
CA SER A 184 3.99 -11.26 -9.58
C SER A 184 4.01 -10.27 -10.74
N LEU A 185 4.59 -9.09 -10.51
CA LEU A 185 4.87 -8.11 -11.55
C LEU A 185 6.39 -7.92 -11.64
N GLU A 186 6.92 -8.06 -12.84
CA GLU A 186 8.35 -7.96 -13.12
C GLU A 186 8.62 -7.25 -14.44
N VAL A 187 9.83 -6.72 -14.59
CA VAL A 187 10.35 -6.29 -15.89
C VAL A 187 11.30 -7.37 -16.38
N THR A 188 10.98 -7.97 -17.53
CA THR A 188 11.79 -9.02 -18.13
C THR A 188 13.01 -8.44 -18.84
N ASN A 189 14.01 -9.29 -19.11
CA ASN A 189 15.21 -8.91 -19.87
C ASN A 189 14.88 -8.49 -21.31
N ASP A 190 13.76 -8.98 -21.85
CA ASP A 190 13.24 -8.59 -23.17
C ASP A 190 12.45 -7.27 -23.13
N CYS A 191 12.64 -6.44 -22.10
CA CYS A 191 11.97 -5.16 -21.92
C CYS A 191 10.44 -5.25 -21.93
N GLN A 192 9.88 -6.28 -21.28
CA GLN A 192 8.43 -6.43 -21.11
C GLN A 192 8.04 -6.22 -19.65
N LEU A 193 7.00 -5.42 -19.41
CA LEU A 193 6.33 -5.39 -18.12
C LEU A 193 5.34 -6.54 -18.05
N LEU A 194 5.66 -7.53 -17.23
CA LEU A 194 4.96 -8.80 -17.18
C LEU A 194 4.25 -9.00 -15.85
N LEU A 195 2.94 -9.24 -15.91
CA LEU A 195 2.12 -9.67 -14.79
C LEU A 195 1.84 -11.17 -14.90
N THR A 196 2.33 -11.95 -13.94
CA THR A 196 1.98 -13.36 -13.77
C THR A 196 0.92 -13.47 -12.69
N VAL A 197 -0.29 -13.86 -13.05
CA VAL A 197 -1.41 -13.98 -12.08
C VAL A 197 -1.33 -15.30 -11.30
N GLU A 198 -2.17 -15.46 -10.28
CA GLU A 198 -2.14 -16.63 -9.38
C GLU A 198 -2.26 -17.99 -10.09
N SER A 199 -3.00 -18.07 -11.20
CA SER A 199 -3.10 -19.30 -12.01
C SER A 199 -1.84 -19.64 -12.81
N GLY A 200 -0.82 -18.78 -12.78
CA GLY A 200 0.39 -18.87 -13.61
C GLY A 200 0.22 -18.28 -15.00
N LEU A 201 -0.96 -17.75 -15.36
CA LEU A 201 -1.15 -17.05 -16.63
C LEU A 201 -0.28 -15.78 -16.68
N ARG A 202 0.49 -15.65 -17.75
CA ARG A 202 1.45 -14.58 -18.00
C ARG A 202 0.83 -13.54 -18.93
N ILE A 203 0.78 -12.28 -18.51
CA ILE A 203 0.10 -11.19 -19.20
C ILE A 203 1.08 -10.03 -19.39
N VAL A 204 1.40 -9.73 -20.65
CA VAL A 204 2.25 -8.59 -21.00
C VAL A 204 1.41 -7.32 -20.95
N LEU A 205 1.71 -6.45 -19.99
CA LEU A 205 1.03 -5.16 -19.83
C LEU A 205 1.54 -4.12 -20.84
N GLY A 206 2.78 -4.30 -21.30
CA GLY A 206 3.39 -3.58 -22.41
C GLY A 206 4.88 -3.87 -22.50
N GLY A 207 5.52 -3.36 -23.54
CA GLY A 207 6.93 -3.61 -23.80
C GLY A 207 7.58 -2.53 -24.65
N LEU A 208 8.91 -2.49 -24.59
CA LEU A 208 9.75 -1.57 -25.34
C LEU A 208 10.75 -2.34 -26.19
N LYS A 209 11.37 -1.62 -27.14
CA LYS A 209 12.61 -2.06 -27.78
C LYS A 209 13.74 -1.27 -27.13
N GLY A 210 14.65 -1.95 -26.45
CA GLY A 210 15.74 -1.35 -25.70
C GLY A 210 16.51 -2.41 -24.92
N GLU A 211 17.46 -1.96 -24.12
CA GLU A 211 18.22 -2.78 -23.16
C GLU A 211 18.10 -2.15 -21.78
N ASP A 212 18.42 -2.91 -20.73
CA ASP A 212 18.43 -2.45 -19.33
C ASP A 212 17.13 -1.75 -18.88
N CYS A 213 16.00 -2.29 -19.33
CA CYS A 213 14.70 -1.70 -19.05
C CYS A 213 14.28 -1.77 -17.58
N PHE A 214 13.54 -0.75 -17.15
CA PHE A 214 13.02 -0.66 -15.80
C PHE A 214 11.66 0.04 -15.75
N ALA A 215 10.83 -0.35 -14.78
CA ALA A 215 9.55 0.27 -14.54
C ALA A 215 9.61 1.20 -13.33
N ARG A 216 8.99 2.36 -13.43
CA ARG A 216 8.97 3.38 -12.37
C ARG A 216 7.56 3.91 -12.18
N LEU A 217 7.11 3.97 -10.93
CA LEU A 217 5.90 4.71 -10.56
C LEU A 217 6.28 6.16 -10.23
N ASN A 218 5.67 7.14 -10.88
CA ASN A 218 5.94 8.55 -10.61
C ASN A 218 4.94 9.18 -9.61
N PHE A 219 5.23 10.41 -9.17
CA PHE A 219 4.39 11.19 -8.24
C PHE A 219 3.11 11.76 -8.88
N ARG A 220 2.69 11.22 -10.03
CA ARG A 220 1.41 11.50 -10.70
C ARG A 220 0.62 10.19 -10.90
N GLY A 221 1.06 9.10 -10.28
CA GLY A 221 0.46 7.78 -10.37
C GLY A 221 0.74 7.05 -11.67
N GLN A 222 1.52 7.61 -12.59
CA GLN A 222 1.78 6.93 -13.86
C GLN A 222 2.86 5.89 -13.66
N LEU A 223 2.54 4.63 -13.99
CA LEU A 223 3.54 3.60 -14.16
C LEU A 223 4.18 3.79 -15.55
N THR A 224 5.50 3.78 -15.59
CA THR A 224 6.26 3.99 -16.81
C THR A 224 7.29 2.89 -16.95
N LEU A 225 7.37 2.26 -18.13
CA LEU A 225 8.49 1.43 -18.56
C LEU A 225 9.45 2.30 -19.38
N LEU A 226 10.74 2.24 -19.07
CA LEU A 226 11.82 2.99 -19.72
C LEU A 226 13.00 2.07 -20.01
N ASP A 227 13.84 2.48 -20.95
CA ASP A 227 15.22 1.99 -21.14
C ASP A 227 16.23 2.90 -20.41
N ASP A 228 17.50 2.49 -20.38
CA ASP A 228 18.61 3.25 -19.76
C ASP A 228 18.91 4.58 -20.49
N THR A 229 18.60 4.66 -21.79
CA THR A 229 18.74 5.89 -22.59
C THR A 229 17.59 6.89 -22.42
N TYR A 230 16.47 6.46 -21.83
CA TYR A 230 15.22 7.21 -21.73
C TYR A 230 14.59 7.59 -23.09
N ALA A 231 15.13 7.08 -24.21
CA ALA A 231 14.67 7.40 -25.56
C ALA A 231 13.34 6.72 -25.90
N HIS A 232 13.09 5.55 -25.29
CA HIS A 232 11.87 4.78 -25.47
C HIS A 232 11.11 4.67 -24.14
N LYS A 233 9.92 5.28 -24.09
CA LYS A 233 9.08 5.32 -22.88
C LYS A 233 7.66 4.86 -23.20
N LEU A 234 7.16 3.91 -22.40
CA LEU A 234 5.75 3.53 -22.37
C LEU A 234 5.16 3.90 -21.02
N ALA A 235 4.09 4.68 -20.99
CA ALA A 235 3.43 5.07 -19.75
C ALA A 235 1.95 4.70 -19.80
N TRP A 236 1.46 4.13 -18.70
CA TRP A 236 0.03 3.90 -18.53
C TRP A 236 -0.59 5.11 -17.83
N PRO A 237 -1.54 5.81 -18.48
CA PRO A 237 -2.21 6.95 -17.88
C PRO A 237 -3.11 6.48 -16.74
N THR A 238 -3.19 7.30 -15.69
CA THR A 238 -4.09 7.10 -14.55
C THR A 238 -5.37 7.89 -14.71
N THR A 239 -5.26 9.18 -15.03
CA THR A 239 -6.38 10.08 -15.33
C THR A 239 -5.92 11.20 -16.26
N ALA A 240 -6.84 11.94 -16.87
CA ALA A 240 -6.52 13.06 -17.75
C ALA A 240 -5.77 14.21 -17.04
N ASN A 241 -6.00 14.40 -15.73
CA ASN A 241 -5.38 15.45 -14.91
C ASN A 241 -4.90 14.86 -13.57
N PRO A 242 -3.75 14.14 -13.55
CA PRO A 242 -3.28 13.50 -12.34
C PRO A 242 -2.78 14.53 -11.32
N THR A 243 -3.35 14.47 -10.12
CA THR A 243 -2.89 15.26 -8.98
C THR A 243 -1.46 14.86 -8.62
N ARG A 244 -0.59 15.82 -8.27
CA ARG A 244 0.75 15.49 -7.80
C ARG A 244 0.68 15.00 -6.35
N GLY A 245 1.30 13.86 -6.05
CA GLY A 245 1.32 13.28 -4.70
C GLY A 245 2.07 11.95 -4.64
N GLU A 246 2.12 11.32 -3.47
CA GLU A 246 2.62 9.95 -3.34
C GLU A 246 1.52 8.95 -3.77
N TYR A 247 1.90 7.97 -4.58
CA TYR A 247 1.09 6.85 -5.05
C TYR A 247 1.77 5.53 -4.70
N VAL A 248 0.98 4.46 -4.64
CA VAL A 248 1.48 3.10 -4.44
C VAL A 248 0.81 2.14 -5.43
N LEU A 249 1.61 1.29 -6.06
CA LEU A 249 1.14 0.14 -6.81
C LEU A 249 1.15 -1.07 -5.87
N ILE A 250 0.02 -1.77 -5.79
CA ILE A 250 -0.17 -2.94 -4.94
C ILE A 250 -0.72 -4.08 -5.80
N LEU A 251 -0.17 -5.28 -5.62
CA LEU A 251 -0.77 -6.51 -6.16
C LEU A 251 -1.94 -6.94 -5.27
N ARG A 252 -3.11 -7.17 -5.87
CA ARG A 252 -4.31 -7.62 -5.16
C ARG A 252 -4.95 -8.76 -5.95
N GLY A 253 -4.82 -9.98 -5.42
CA GLY A 253 -5.22 -11.19 -6.13
C GLY A 253 -4.48 -11.28 -7.45
N SER A 254 -5.22 -11.39 -8.55
CA SER A 254 -4.63 -11.46 -9.89
C SER A 254 -4.23 -10.12 -10.50
N ALA A 255 -4.58 -8.97 -9.89
CA ALA A 255 -4.44 -7.64 -10.51
C ALA A 255 -3.34 -6.76 -9.89
N ALA A 256 -2.75 -5.90 -10.72
CA ALA A 256 -1.95 -4.77 -10.25
C ALA A 256 -2.82 -3.51 -10.25
N LEU A 257 -2.87 -2.80 -9.12
CA LEU A 257 -3.64 -1.56 -9.00
C LEU A 257 -2.77 -0.44 -8.46
N ILE A 258 -2.99 0.78 -8.95
CA ILE A 258 -2.34 1.99 -8.45
C ILE A 258 -3.35 2.78 -7.62
N TYR A 259 -3.03 3.00 -6.35
CA TYR A 259 -3.82 3.79 -5.42
C TYR A 259 -3.15 5.15 -5.21
N GLY A 260 -3.93 6.21 -5.24
CA GLY A 260 -3.47 7.51 -4.76
C GLY A 260 -4.28 8.71 -5.25
N PRO A 261 -3.86 9.92 -4.86
CA PRO A 261 -2.67 10.20 -4.05
C PRO A 261 -2.83 9.79 -2.57
N LEU A 262 -1.77 9.92 -1.78
CA LEU A 262 -1.79 9.83 -0.32
C LEU A 262 -2.88 10.76 0.25
N ALA A 263 -3.87 10.18 0.93
CA ALA A 263 -5.01 10.90 1.50
C ALA A 263 -4.81 11.22 2.98
N TRP A 264 -4.16 10.33 3.74
CA TRP A 264 -3.92 10.53 5.17
C TRP A 264 -2.77 9.64 5.64
N SER A 265 -2.06 10.02 6.71
CA SER A 265 -1.17 9.11 7.43
C SER A 265 -1.10 9.42 8.92
N THR A 266 -0.60 8.47 9.71
CA THR A 266 -0.35 8.66 11.15
C THR A 266 0.74 9.71 11.41
N ASN A 267 1.60 9.98 10.43
CA ASN A 267 2.63 11.02 10.45
C ASN A 267 3.60 10.90 11.65
N VAL A 268 3.93 9.66 12.05
CA VAL A 268 4.76 9.41 13.24
C VAL A 268 6.23 9.80 13.06
N ARG A 269 6.69 10.05 11.83
CA ARG A 269 8.05 10.54 11.52
C ARG A 269 8.09 11.97 10.98
N GLY A 270 6.99 12.72 11.06
CA GLY A 270 6.97 14.13 10.66
C GLY A 270 7.04 14.39 9.15
N VAL A 271 6.68 13.43 8.30
CA VAL A 271 6.45 13.67 6.87
C VAL A 271 5.14 14.44 6.72
N PRO A 272 5.15 15.74 6.38
CA PRO A 272 3.93 16.52 6.33
C PRO A 272 2.94 15.89 5.35
N ASN A 273 1.68 15.72 5.76
CA ASN A 273 0.61 15.33 4.85
C ASN A 273 0.62 16.29 3.64
N PRO A 274 0.72 15.79 2.38
CA PRO A 274 0.74 16.65 1.19
C PRO A 274 -0.46 17.60 1.12
N GLN A 275 -1.63 17.23 1.65
CA GLN A 275 -2.78 18.13 1.72
C GLN A 275 -2.66 19.21 2.81
N ALA A 276 -1.89 18.98 3.87
CA ALA A 276 -1.53 20.04 4.81
C ALA A 276 -0.61 21.08 4.15
N ILE A 277 0.26 20.65 3.22
CA ILE A 277 1.08 21.54 2.38
C ILE A 277 0.19 22.35 1.43
N VAL A 278 -0.82 21.73 0.80
CA VAL A 278 -1.78 22.44 -0.07
C VAL A 278 -2.57 23.49 0.71
N ASN A 279 -3.03 23.19 1.93
CA ASN A 279 -3.73 24.16 2.78
C ASN A 279 -2.84 25.28 3.35
N LEU A 280 -1.51 25.09 3.37
CA LEU A 280 -0.51 26.10 3.74
C LEU A 280 -0.05 26.96 2.55
N MET A 281 -0.30 26.51 1.31
CA MET A 281 0.07 27.21 0.07
C MET A 281 -1.09 27.98 -0.58
N LEU A 282 -2.32 27.89 -0.04
CA LEU A 282 -3.41 28.75 -0.46
C LEU A 282 -3.24 30.15 0.17
N PRO A 283 -3.24 31.24 -0.62
CA PRO A 283 -3.25 32.59 -0.06
C PRO A 283 -4.46 32.77 0.85
N SER A 284 -4.28 33.59 1.90
CA SER A 284 -5.25 33.86 2.97
C SER A 284 -6.66 34.23 2.48
N ASP A 285 -6.77 34.68 1.23
CA ASP A 285 -7.99 35.23 0.66
C ASP A 285 -8.96 34.16 0.09
N ALA A 286 -8.56 32.89 0.06
CA ALA A 286 -9.44 31.79 -0.37
C ALA A 286 -10.22 31.12 0.79
N LYS A 287 -10.10 31.63 2.03
CA LYS A 287 -10.91 31.19 3.18
C LYS A 287 -12.09 32.12 3.38
N LYS A 288 -13.15 31.94 2.58
CA LYS A 288 -14.50 32.42 2.85
C LYS A 288 -15.51 31.33 2.54
#